data_AF-A0A523FXS2-F1
#
_entry.id   AF-A0A523FXS2-F1
#
_cell.length_a   1.000
_cell.length_b   1.000
_cell.length_c   1.000
_cell.angle_alpha   90.00
_cell.angle_beta   90.00
_cell.angle_gamma   90.00
#
_symmetry.space_group_name_H-M   'P 1'
#
loop_
_entity.id
_entity.type
_entity.pdbx_description
1 polymer ?
#
loop_
_entity_poly.entity_id
_entity_poly.type
_entity_poly.pdbx_seq_one_letter_code
_entity_poly.pdbx_strand_id
1 'polypeptide(L)'
;MIENAPSGPRHLLAHWKFGLAGLVLGAVAVVLTLAHLAGILTVERHRGFFAPVWAADSNHVYLMERRTSGIIWGFGWEHFTPPAYSYVLSDRLSLVRFNAESGALEVLEHFDGGPVQGRITRHYRNRIFNTMSARLLPMPGTIDFRVRMDLHKVPRSEPWSLSGVWRRDRPSAARWVRKRAGNTGAGDHVLRDGLELILIKGREAFPAAIIAANADGSYQVLIKNGDFDGLYPDGVPARMIAQRTRRKPITRIRARRRAKAELMAKYRAQGLNEGAASLRAHDDMEARGLYPKSPRLVATLVDHVPVGIRVFDIPAQRFQVGLYQDIARAMAKPGAQVKTSTGTYLKYAGDNTGPELKAWRRAGNDRFAVRTGGKIYLLRVHRSDR
;
A
#
# COMPACT_ATOMS: atom_id res chain seq x y z
N MET A 1 -33.48 -53.86 -65.50
CA MET A 1 -32.21 -53.29 -65.99
C MET A 1 -32.00 -51.98 -65.26
N ILE A 2 -31.13 -51.97 -64.24
CA ILE A 2 -30.78 -50.76 -63.49
C ILE A 2 -29.26 -50.62 -63.65
N GLU A 3 -28.84 -49.57 -64.35
CA GLU A 3 -27.46 -49.23 -64.64
C GLU A 3 -26.76 -48.71 -63.38
N ASN A 4 -25.74 -49.43 -62.92
CA ASN A 4 -24.88 -48.99 -61.84
C ASN A 4 -23.90 -47.93 -62.37
N ALA A 5 -24.17 -46.66 -62.06
CA ALA A 5 -23.29 -45.55 -62.39
C ALA A 5 -21.94 -45.70 -61.67
N PRO A 6 -20.79 -45.50 -62.36
CA PRO A 6 -19.47 -45.64 -61.77
C PRO A 6 -19.25 -44.59 -60.68
N SER A 7 -18.87 -45.06 -59.50
CA SER A 7 -18.43 -44.23 -58.38
C SER A 7 -17.23 -43.39 -58.80
N GLY A 8 -17.49 -42.14 -59.17
CA GLY A 8 -16.48 -41.16 -59.60
C GLY A 8 -15.40 -40.89 -58.55
N PRO A 9 -14.36 -40.10 -58.90
CA PRO A 9 -13.04 -40.01 -58.25
C PRO A 9 -13.05 -39.26 -56.90
N ARG A 10 -13.93 -39.66 -55.97
CA ARG A 10 -14.04 -39.08 -54.62
C ARG A 10 -12.86 -39.46 -53.72
N HIS A 11 -12.17 -40.58 -54.00
CA HIS A 11 -11.04 -41.04 -53.20
C HIS A 11 -9.75 -40.22 -53.43
N LEU A 12 -9.52 -39.71 -54.64
CA LEU A 12 -8.31 -38.91 -54.96
C LEU A 12 -8.32 -37.52 -54.29
N LEU A 13 -9.50 -36.90 -54.16
CA LEU A 13 -9.66 -35.60 -53.50
C LEU A 13 -9.45 -35.66 -51.97
N ALA A 14 -9.67 -36.82 -51.34
CA ALA A 14 -9.48 -36.99 -49.91
C ALA A 14 -7.99 -37.01 -49.55
N HIS A 15 -7.16 -37.78 -50.27
CA HIS A 15 -5.72 -37.89 -50.00
C HIS A 15 -4.97 -36.55 -50.15
N TRP A 16 -5.36 -35.71 -51.12
CA TRP A 16 -4.74 -34.40 -51.31
C TRP A 16 -5.07 -33.42 -50.17
N LYS A 17 -6.29 -33.46 -49.63
CA LYS A 17 -6.68 -32.63 -48.48
C LYS A 17 -5.90 -33.01 -47.21
N PHE A 18 -5.64 -34.30 -46.98
CA PHE A 18 -4.82 -34.76 -45.86
C PHE A 18 -3.34 -34.37 -46.03
N GLY A 19 -2.79 -34.48 -47.23
CA GLY A 19 -1.42 -34.03 -47.53
C GLY A 19 -1.23 -32.54 -47.32
N LEU A 20 -2.16 -31.71 -47.81
CA LEU A 20 -2.12 -30.26 -47.63
C LEU A 20 -2.29 -29.86 -46.16
N ALA A 21 -3.23 -30.47 -45.43
CA ALA A 21 -3.40 -30.23 -44.00
C ALA A 21 -2.13 -30.57 -43.21
N GLY A 22 -1.46 -31.69 -43.53
CA GLY A 22 -0.19 -32.09 -42.93
C GLY A 22 0.93 -31.07 -43.18
N LEU A 23 1.07 -30.59 -44.42
CA LEU A 23 2.06 -29.55 -44.77
C LEU A 23 1.79 -28.23 -44.05
N VAL A 24 0.52 -27.80 -43.98
CA VAL A 24 0.13 -26.56 -43.27
C VAL A 24 0.44 -26.69 -41.77
N LEU A 25 0.09 -27.81 -41.14
CA LEU A 25 0.39 -28.05 -39.73
C LEU A 25 1.90 -28.10 -39.47
N GLY A 26 2.66 -28.75 -40.35
CA GLY A 26 4.12 -28.78 -40.26
C GLY A 26 4.74 -27.38 -40.37
N ALA A 27 4.30 -26.59 -41.34
CA ALA A 27 4.76 -25.21 -41.51
C ALA A 27 4.43 -24.33 -40.29
N VAL A 28 3.20 -24.44 -39.74
CA VAL A 28 2.80 -23.72 -38.53
C VAL A 28 3.68 -24.13 -37.33
N ALA A 29 3.94 -25.43 -37.16
CA ALA A 29 4.80 -25.92 -36.07
C ALA A 29 6.23 -25.38 -36.17
N VAL A 30 6.81 -25.34 -37.37
CA VAL A 30 8.14 -24.75 -37.61
C VAL A 30 8.14 -23.26 -37.28
N VAL A 31 7.14 -22.50 -37.75
CA VAL A 31 7.04 -21.06 -37.48
C VAL A 31 6.89 -20.79 -35.98
N LEU A 32 6.04 -21.54 -35.28
CA LEU A 32 5.87 -21.41 -33.82
C LEU A 32 7.16 -21.76 -33.07
N THR A 33 7.90 -22.78 -33.52
CA THR A 33 9.19 -23.17 -32.93
C THR A 33 10.23 -22.06 -33.12
N LEU A 34 10.36 -21.51 -34.34
CA LEU A 34 11.26 -20.40 -34.61
C LEU A 34 10.88 -19.14 -33.82
N ALA A 35 9.58 -18.82 -33.72
CA ALA A 35 9.09 -17.71 -32.91
C ALA A 35 9.38 -17.92 -31.41
N HIS A 36 9.30 -19.16 -30.92
CA HIS A 36 9.66 -19.50 -29.55
C HIS A 36 11.16 -19.34 -29.29
N LEU A 37 12.01 -19.87 -30.18
CA LEU A 37 13.46 -19.76 -30.10
C LEU A 37 13.94 -18.30 -30.21
N ALA A 38 13.23 -17.47 -30.96
CA ALA A 38 13.49 -16.03 -31.06
C ALA A 38 12.90 -15.20 -29.91
N GLY A 39 12.27 -15.83 -28.90
CA GLY A 39 11.65 -15.13 -27.77
C GLY A 39 10.41 -14.29 -28.14
N ILE A 40 9.86 -14.47 -29.35
CA ILE A 40 8.67 -13.75 -29.83
C ILE A 40 7.39 -14.33 -29.23
N LEU A 41 7.38 -15.63 -28.92
CA LEU A 41 6.25 -16.35 -28.35
C LEU A 41 6.72 -17.22 -27.18
N THR A 42 6.32 -16.90 -25.96
CA THR A 42 6.67 -17.67 -24.77
C THR A 42 5.45 -18.07 -23.95
N VAL A 43 5.56 -19.19 -23.24
CA VAL A 43 4.57 -19.60 -22.25
C VAL A 43 5.21 -19.41 -20.88
N GLU A 44 4.76 -18.40 -20.16
CA GLU A 44 5.30 -18.07 -18.85
C GLU A 44 4.44 -18.62 -17.74
N ARG A 45 5.11 -19.01 -16.64
CA ARG A 45 4.49 -19.42 -15.39
C ARG A 45 5.23 -18.74 -14.26
N HIS A 46 4.50 -17.97 -13.46
CA HIS A 46 5.07 -17.34 -12.27
C HIS A 46 4.32 -17.74 -11.02
N ARG A 47 5.09 -17.94 -9.96
CA ARG A 47 4.62 -18.12 -8.59
C ARG A 47 5.27 -17.04 -7.74
N GLY A 48 4.51 -16.31 -6.94
CA GLY A 48 5.06 -15.24 -6.11
C GLY A 48 4.35 -15.13 -4.77
N PHE A 49 5.08 -14.63 -3.79
CA PHE A 49 4.60 -14.47 -2.42
C PHE A 49 4.42 -13.00 -2.07
N PHE A 50 3.38 -12.65 -1.35
CA PHE A 50 2.98 -11.26 -1.13
C PHE A 50 2.50 -11.05 0.30
N ALA A 51 2.72 -9.83 0.81
CA ALA A 51 2.25 -9.36 2.11
C ALA A 51 2.50 -10.34 3.29
N PRO A 52 3.71 -10.89 3.45
CA PRO A 52 3.99 -11.80 4.55
C PRO A 52 3.83 -11.09 5.89
N VAL A 53 3.23 -11.75 6.87
CA VAL A 53 3.07 -11.24 8.24
C VAL A 53 3.28 -12.37 9.24
N TRP A 54 3.92 -12.06 10.36
CA TRP A 54 4.02 -13.01 11.47
C TRP A 54 2.65 -13.20 12.13
N ALA A 55 2.32 -14.45 12.42
CA ALA A 55 1.22 -14.81 13.30
C ALA A 55 1.49 -14.35 14.74
N ALA A 56 0.47 -14.45 15.59
CA ALA A 56 0.56 -14.10 17.01
C ALA A 56 1.47 -15.04 17.83
N ASP A 57 1.87 -16.19 17.30
CA ASP A 57 2.71 -17.20 17.95
C ASP A 57 4.19 -17.18 17.53
N SER A 58 4.57 -16.35 16.56
CA SER A 58 5.92 -16.28 15.96
C SER A 58 6.36 -17.52 15.18
N ASN A 59 5.65 -18.64 15.26
CA ASN A 59 6.00 -19.85 14.52
C ASN A 59 5.35 -19.88 13.14
N HIS A 60 4.25 -19.15 12.94
CA HIS A 60 3.57 -19.11 11.65
C HIS A 60 3.77 -17.78 10.91
N VAL A 61 3.86 -17.87 9.59
CA VAL A 61 3.80 -16.74 8.66
C VAL A 61 2.56 -16.88 7.79
N TYR A 62 1.73 -15.85 7.76
CA TYR A 62 0.64 -15.75 6.79
C TYR A 62 1.10 -14.95 5.59
N LEU A 63 0.73 -15.39 4.39
CA LEU A 63 1.10 -14.73 3.13
C LEU A 63 0.02 -14.95 2.07
N MET A 64 0.00 -14.07 1.07
CA MET A 64 -0.76 -14.28 -0.15
C MET A 64 0.16 -14.90 -1.20
N GLU A 65 -0.23 -16.05 -1.74
CA GLU A 65 0.45 -16.68 -2.86
C GLU A 65 -0.33 -16.42 -4.15
N ARG A 66 0.36 -15.99 -5.21
CA ARG A 66 -0.22 -15.85 -6.55
C ARG A 66 0.49 -16.78 -7.52
N ARG A 67 -0.29 -17.56 -8.28
CA ARG A 67 0.18 -18.37 -9.40
C ARG A 67 -0.50 -17.89 -10.67
N THR A 68 0.29 -17.50 -11.65
CA THR A 68 -0.22 -17.00 -12.92
C THR A 68 0.50 -17.67 -14.08
N SER A 69 -0.24 -18.02 -15.13
CA SER A 69 0.33 -18.56 -16.36
C SER A 69 -0.32 -17.91 -17.57
N GLY A 70 0.44 -17.72 -18.63
CA GLY A 70 -0.09 -17.16 -19.86
C GLY A 70 0.85 -17.29 -21.05
N ILE A 71 0.30 -17.01 -22.20
CA ILE A 71 1.04 -16.93 -23.46
C ILE A 71 1.43 -15.47 -23.64
N ILE A 72 2.69 -15.19 -23.90
CA ILE A 72 3.22 -13.85 -24.14
C ILE A 72 3.73 -13.79 -25.57
N TRP A 73 3.40 -12.71 -26.28
CA TRP A 73 3.94 -12.50 -27.61
C TRP A 73 4.28 -11.04 -27.93
N GLY A 74 5.23 -10.88 -28.85
CA GLY A 74 5.65 -9.61 -29.43
C GLY A 74 7.14 -9.31 -29.27
N PHE A 75 7.64 -8.40 -30.11
CA PHE A 75 9.05 -8.04 -30.24
C PHE A 75 9.69 -7.36 -28.99
N GLY A 76 8.94 -7.21 -27.90
CA GLY A 76 9.37 -6.56 -26.67
C GLY A 76 9.75 -7.51 -25.52
N TRP A 77 9.61 -8.83 -25.70
CA TRP A 77 9.87 -9.76 -24.59
C TRP A 77 11.34 -9.80 -24.20
N GLU A 78 12.31 -9.74 -25.13
CA GLU A 78 13.76 -9.81 -24.81
C GLU A 78 14.55 -8.51 -25.05
N HIS A 79 14.06 -7.62 -25.93
CA HIS A 79 14.86 -6.50 -26.45
C HIS A 79 14.34 -5.09 -26.12
N PHE A 80 13.70 -4.89 -24.95
CA PHE A 80 13.33 -3.56 -24.40
C PHE A 80 12.52 -2.62 -25.33
N THR A 81 11.87 -3.13 -26.37
CA THR A 81 10.97 -2.37 -27.26
C THR A 81 9.50 -2.82 -27.04
N PRO A 82 8.47 -2.32 -27.77
CA PRO A 82 7.12 -1.99 -27.28
C PRO A 82 6.39 -3.06 -26.43
N PRO A 83 5.41 -2.67 -25.60
CA PRO A 83 4.83 -3.55 -24.59
C PRO A 83 4.30 -4.86 -25.20
N ALA A 84 4.70 -5.97 -24.60
CA ALA A 84 4.30 -7.31 -25.01
C ALA A 84 2.82 -7.52 -24.74
N TYR A 85 2.20 -8.31 -25.61
CA TYR A 85 0.86 -8.82 -25.37
C TYR A 85 0.96 -10.07 -24.52
N SER A 86 0.02 -10.25 -23.60
CA SER A 86 -0.12 -11.53 -22.92
C SER A 86 -1.58 -11.95 -22.82
N TYR A 87 -1.84 -13.23 -23.01
CA TYR A 87 -3.12 -13.86 -22.78
C TYR A 87 -3.00 -14.74 -21.53
N VAL A 88 -3.71 -14.34 -20.47
CA VAL A 88 -3.58 -15.02 -19.17
C VAL A 88 -4.50 -16.23 -19.14
N LEU A 89 -3.90 -17.42 -19.13
CA LEU A 89 -4.60 -18.70 -19.09
C LEU A 89 -5.14 -19.01 -17.70
N SER A 90 -4.34 -18.79 -16.66
CA SER A 90 -4.73 -19.00 -15.27
C SER A 90 -4.19 -17.89 -14.37
N ASP A 91 -5.00 -17.46 -13.41
CA ASP A 91 -4.58 -16.55 -12.34
C ASP A 91 -5.26 -16.98 -11.05
N ARG A 92 -4.49 -17.67 -10.20
CA ARG A 92 -4.96 -18.21 -8.92
C ARG A 92 -4.29 -17.47 -7.78
N LEU A 93 -5.09 -17.14 -6.78
CA LEU A 93 -4.61 -16.51 -5.57
C LEU A 93 -4.99 -17.39 -4.37
N SER A 94 -4.09 -17.49 -3.39
CA SER A 94 -4.32 -18.29 -2.20
C SER A 94 -3.87 -17.54 -0.96
N LEU A 95 -4.65 -17.64 0.12
CA LEU A 95 -4.17 -17.30 1.46
C LEU A 95 -3.47 -18.53 2.02
N VAL A 96 -2.23 -18.36 2.47
CA VAL A 96 -1.34 -19.45 2.87
C VAL A 96 -0.82 -19.22 4.27
N ARG A 97 -0.73 -20.31 5.04
CA ARG A 97 0.00 -20.40 6.31
C ARG A 97 1.27 -21.20 6.09
N PHE A 98 2.39 -20.66 6.52
CA PHE A 98 3.69 -21.31 6.52
C PHE A 98 4.15 -21.49 7.96
N ASN A 99 4.60 -22.69 8.32
CA ASN A 99 5.22 -22.97 9.61
C ASN A 99 6.75 -22.78 9.48
N ALA A 100 7.31 -21.86 10.24
CA ALA A 100 8.71 -21.46 10.14
C ALA A 100 9.69 -22.52 10.65
N GLU A 101 9.25 -23.36 11.58
CA GLU A 101 10.05 -24.45 12.15
C GLU A 101 10.06 -25.69 11.25
N SER A 102 8.88 -26.17 10.84
CA SER A 102 8.75 -27.40 10.04
C SER A 102 8.87 -27.19 8.53
N GLY A 103 8.79 -25.94 8.07
CA GLY A 103 8.72 -25.61 6.64
C GLY A 103 7.39 -25.98 5.97
N ALA A 104 6.41 -26.48 6.73
CA ALA A 104 5.13 -26.91 6.19
C ALA A 104 4.32 -25.73 5.66
N LEU A 105 3.69 -25.94 4.49
CA LEU A 105 2.84 -24.96 3.82
C LEU A 105 1.42 -25.48 3.72
N GLU A 106 0.48 -24.71 4.23
CA GLU A 106 -0.95 -25.03 4.22
C GLU A 106 -1.72 -23.92 3.52
N VAL A 107 -2.56 -24.31 2.56
CA VAL A 107 -3.46 -23.37 1.90
C VAL A 107 -4.74 -23.24 2.71
N LEU A 108 -5.00 -22.03 3.19
CA LEU A 108 -6.15 -21.71 4.04
C LEU A 108 -7.41 -21.38 3.23
N GLU A 109 -7.23 -20.71 2.09
CA GLU A 109 -8.32 -20.30 1.19
C GLU A 109 -7.80 -20.11 -0.23
N HIS A 110 -8.61 -20.52 -1.22
CA HIS A 110 -8.34 -20.31 -2.64
C HIS A 110 -9.30 -19.27 -3.21
N PHE A 111 -8.80 -18.41 -4.09
CA PHE A 111 -9.57 -17.42 -4.83
C PHE A 111 -9.30 -17.62 -6.32
N ASP A 112 -10.25 -18.27 -6.98
CA ASP A 112 -10.21 -18.48 -8.42
C ASP A 112 -10.71 -17.25 -9.19
N GLY A 113 -10.32 -17.12 -10.45
CA GLY A 113 -10.86 -16.07 -11.33
C GLY A 113 -10.26 -14.69 -11.08
N GLY A 114 -8.93 -14.57 -11.04
CA GLY A 114 -8.27 -13.26 -10.98
C GLY A 114 -8.68 -12.35 -12.15
N PRO A 115 -8.72 -11.02 -11.99
CA PRO A 115 -9.29 -10.11 -12.99
C PRO A 115 -8.44 -9.98 -14.27
N VAL A 116 -7.26 -10.60 -14.33
CA VAL A 116 -6.49 -10.75 -15.58
C VAL A 116 -6.81 -12.04 -16.33
N GLN A 117 -7.39 -13.06 -15.69
CA GLN A 117 -7.65 -14.36 -16.30
C GLN A 117 -8.57 -14.24 -17.52
N GLY A 118 -8.21 -14.93 -18.60
CA GLY A 118 -8.94 -14.92 -19.87
C GLY A 118 -8.85 -13.61 -20.64
N ARG A 119 -7.94 -12.70 -20.27
CA ARG A 119 -7.78 -11.39 -20.91
C ARG A 119 -6.46 -11.26 -21.67
N ILE A 120 -6.51 -10.47 -22.73
CA ILE A 120 -5.31 -9.93 -23.36
C ILE A 120 -4.90 -8.66 -22.62
N THR A 121 -3.67 -8.63 -22.11
CA THR A 121 -3.05 -7.45 -21.50
C THR A 121 -1.90 -6.97 -22.39
N ARG A 122 -1.51 -5.70 -22.23
CA ARG A 122 -0.39 -5.10 -22.95
C ARG A 122 0.49 -4.32 -21.99
N HIS A 123 1.64 -4.89 -21.62
CA HIS A 123 2.51 -4.32 -20.59
C HIS A 123 4.00 -4.47 -20.93
N TYR A 124 4.81 -3.62 -20.33
CA TYR A 124 6.27 -3.78 -20.32
C TYR A 124 6.69 -4.86 -19.31
N ARG A 125 7.94 -5.32 -19.41
CA ARG A 125 8.58 -6.21 -18.43
C ARG A 125 8.37 -5.74 -16.99
N ASN A 126 8.38 -6.68 -16.05
CA ASN A 126 8.02 -6.52 -14.64
C ASN A 126 6.52 -6.34 -14.37
N ARG A 127 5.65 -6.42 -15.37
CA ARG A 127 4.20 -6.15 -15.22
C ARG A 127 3.33 -6.98 -16.16
N ILE A 128 3.86 -8.03 -16.77
CA ILE A 128 3.12 -8.69 -17.86
C ILE A 128 1.80 -9.32 -17.36
N PHE A 129 1.79 -9.81 -16.13
CA PHE A 129 0.58 -10.27 -15.45
C PHE A 129 -0.04 -9.25 -14.49
N ASN A 130 0.23 -7.96 -14.69
CA ASN A 130 -0.07 -6.86 -13.75
C ASN A 130 0.56 -7.02 -12.35
N THR A 131 0.70 -5.90 -11.66
CA THR A 131 1.21 -5.88 -10.28
C THR A 131 0.06 -6.02 -9.29
N MET A 132 0.27 -6.89 -8.30
CA MET A 132 -0.63 -7.06 -7.16
C MET A 132 -0.06 -6.37 -5.93
N SER A 133 -0.93 -5.73 -5.16
CA SER A 133 -0.63 -5.25 -3.81
C SER A 133 -1.55 -5.94 -2.82
N ALA A 134 -1.00 -6.47 -1.74
CA ALA A 134 -1.76 -7.15 -0.70
C ALA A 134 -1.41 -6.59 0.68
N ARG A 135 -2.35 -6.74 1.61
CA ARG A 135 -2.19 -6.46 3.03
C ARG A 135 -2.85 -7.58 3.81
N LEU A 136 -2.11 -8.12 4.77
CA LEU A 136 -2.62 -9.03 5.78
C LEU A 136 -2.55 -8.35 7.16
N LEU A 137 -3.56 -8.61 7.99
CA LEU A 137 -3.61 -8.16 9.37
C LEU A 137 -3.99 -9.37 10.24
N PRO A 138 -3.00 -9.97 10.93
CA PRO A 138 -3.27 -11.08 11.81
C PRO A 138 -3.96 -10.59 13.09
N MET A 139 -5.04 -11.26 13.47
CA MET A 139 -5.82 -11.04 14.69
C MET A 139 -5.95 -12.37 15.44
N PRO A 140 -6.31 -12.39 16.73
CA PRO A 140 -6.57 -13.64 17.44
C PRO A 140 -7.59 -14.50 16.69
N GLY A 141 -7.17 -15.69 16.24
CA GLY A 141 -8.00 -16.67 15.52
C GLY A 141 -8.43 -16.30 14.10
N THR A 142 -8.06 -15.13 13.56
CA THR A 142 -8.58 -14.64 12.27
C THR A 142 -7.54 -13.82 11.49
N ILE A 143 -7.70 -13.72 10.18
CA ILE A 143 -6.84 -12.92 9.30
C ILE A 143 -7.70 -11.98 8.44
N ASP A 144 -7.61 -10.65 8.66
CA ASP A 144 -8.15 -9.66 7.70
C ASP A 144 -7.15 -9.55 6.54
N PHE A 145 -7.64 -9.77 5.32
CA PHE A 145 -6.85 -9.64 4.12
C PHE A 145 -7.50 -8.66 3.14
N ARG A 146 -6.66 -7.92 2.43
CA ARG A 146 -7.05 -7.04 1.34
C ARG A 146 -6.04 -7.11 0.22
N VAL A 147 -6.52 -7.36 -0.98
CA VAL A 147 -5.74 -7.48 -2.19
C VAL A 147 -6.29 -6.51 -3.21
N ARG A 148 -5.38 -5.86 -3.94
CA ARG A 148 -5.67 -4.91 -5.01
C ARG A 148 -4.84 -5.29 -6.24
N MET A 149 -5.48 -5.19 -7.39
CA MET A 149 -4.81 -5.23 -8.68
C MET A 149 -5.42 -4.16 -9.57
N ASP A 150 -4.58 -3.33 -10.18
CA ASP A 150 -5.03 -2.29 -11.10
C ASP A 150 -4.71 -2.75 -12.52
N LEU A 151 -5.73 -2.95 -13.35
CA LEU A 151 -5.54 -3.24 -14.76
C LEU A 151 -5.34 -1.92 -15.50
N HIS A 152 -4.13 -1.68 -15.98
CA HIS A 152 -3.86 -0.46 -16.75
C HIS A 152 -4.54 -0.55 -18.13
N LYS A 153 -5.64 0.19 -18.30
CA LYS A 153 -6.26 0.49 -19.60
C LYS A 153 -6.10 1.98 -19.89
N VAL A 154 -5.93 2.33 -21.16
CA VAL A 154 -5.97 3.71 -21.64
C VAL A 154 -7.41 3.98 -22.11
N PRO A 155 -8.09 5.05 -21.64
CA PRO A 155 -7.56 6.17 -20.85
C PRO A 155 -7.60 5.97 -19.32
N ARG A 156 -8.29 4.95 -18.79
CA ARG A 156 -8.50 4.81 -17.33
C ARG A 156 -8.25 3.39 -16.84
N SER A 157 -7.43 3.26 -15.79
CA SER A 157 -7.17 1.98 -15.12
C SER A 157 -8.43 1.41 -14.45
N GLU A 158 -8.60 0.09 -14.47
CA GLU A 158 -9.68 -0.63 -13.79
C GLU A 158 -9.17 -1.15 -12.45
N PRO A 159 -9.57 -0.55 -11.31
CA PRO A 159 -9.18 -1.06 -10.01
C PRO A 159 -10.04 -2.27 -9.64
N TRP A 160 -9.37 -3.35 -9.26
CA TRP A 160 -9.98 -4.56 -8.71
C TRP A 160 -9.50 -4.77 -7.29
N SER A 161 -10.40 -5.29 -6.46
CA SER A 161 -10.11 -5.59 -5.07
C SER A 161 -10.76 -6.89 -4.62
N LEU A 162 -10.08 -7.57 -3.71
CA LEU A 162 -10.54 -8.75 -3.01
C LEU A 162 -10.27 -8.50 -1.52
N SER A 163 -11.27 -8.62 -0.68
CA SER A 163 -11.12 -8.35 0.76
C SER A 163 -12.04 -9.23 1.57
N GLY A 164 -11.55 -9.74 2.69
CA GLY A 164 -12.32 -10.61 3.57
C GLY A 164 -11.63 -10.81 4.91
N VAL A 165 -12.31 -11.53 5.80
CA VAL A 165 -11.73 -12.02 7.05
C VAL A 165 -11.80 -13.53 7.00
N TRP A 166 -10.63 -14.16 6.98
CA TRP A 166 -10.53 -15.61 7.09
C TRP A 166 -10.62 -16.03 8.56
N ARG A 167 -11.33 -17.11 8.82
CA ARG A 167 -11.41 -17.79 10.11
C ARG A 167 -11.22 -19.29 9.90
N ARG A 168 -10.70 -19.98 10.91
CA ARG A 168 -10.46 -21.44 10.83
C ARG A 168 -11.75 -22.24 10.56
N ASP A 169 -12.86 -21.79 11.13
CA ASP A 169 -14.18 -22.41 11.05
C ASP A 169 -15.02 -21.88 9.87
N ARG A 170 -14.59 -20.79 9.23
CA ARG A 170 -15.39 -20.11 8.21
C ARG A 170 -14.52 -19.42 7.15
N PRO A 171 -14.58 -19.86 5.87
CA PRO A 171 -13.92 -19.16 4.78
C PRO A 171 -14.54 -17.77 4.57
N SER A 172 -13.77 -16.85 4.00
CA SER A 172 -14.14 -15.43 3.94
C SER A 172 -15.30 -15.10 3.00
N ALA A 173 -15.65 -16.03 2.09
CA ALA A 173 -16.56 -15.82 0.95
C ALA A 173 -16.17 -14.63 0.04
N ALA A 174 -14.91 -14.17 0.10
CA ALA A 174 -14.44 -13.02 -0.65
C ALA A 174 -14.43 -13.30 -2.16
N ARG A 175 -14.81 -12.28 -2.94
CA ARG A 175 -14.79 -12.32 -4.41
C ARG A 175 -14.16 -11.05 -4.96
N TRP A 176 -13.58 -11.15 -6.14
CA TRP A 176 -13.06 -9.99 -6.86
C TRP A 176 -14.20 -9.04 -7.21
N VAL A 177 -14.04 -7.78 -6.83
CA VAL A 177 -14.98 -6.69 -7.14
C VAL A 177 -14.24 -5.50 -7.72
N ARG A 178 -14.82 -4.91 -8.77
CA ARG A 178 -14.28 -3.72 -9.44
C ARG A 178 -14.54 -2.47 -8.61
N LYS A 179 -13.67 -2.21 -7.62
CA LYS A 179 -13.68 -1.02 -6.77
C LYS A 179 -12.26 -0.64 -6.38
N ARG A 180 -12.05 0.64 -6.06
CA ARG A 180 -10.80 1.07 -5.43
C ARG A 180 -10.69 0.44 -4.05
N ALA A 181 -9.64 -0.34 -3.83
CA ALA A 181 -9.30 -0.79 -2.48
C ALA A 181 -8.73 0.40 -1.67
N GLY A 182 -8.99 0.40 -0.36
CA GLY A 182 -8.25 1.24 0.57
C GLY A 182 -6.75 0.91 0.60
N ASN A 183 -5.99 1.62 1.44
CA ASN A 183 -4.55 1.47 1.51
C ASN A 183 -4.11 0.02 1.84
N THR A 184 -3.29 -0.57 0.94
CA THR A 184 -2.68 -1.91 1.05
C THR A 184 -1.26 -1.87 1.61
N GLY A 185 -0.84 -0.75 2.22
CA GLY A 185 0.49 -0.64 2.83
C GLY A 185 0.76 -1.76 3.84
N ALA A 186 1.95 -2.35 3.78
CA ALA A 186 2.36 -3.42 4.67
C ALA A 186 2.37 -2.94 6.14
N GLY A 187 1.70 -3.71 7.00
CA GLY A 187 1.57 -3.45 8.43
C GLY A 187 2.88 -3.62 9.20
N ASP A 188 2.85 -3.31 10.49
CA ASP A 188 3.99 -3.51 11.40
C ASP A 188 4.18 -4.96 11.83
N HIS A 189 3.30 -5.89 11.44
CA HIS A 189 3.39 -7.32 11.74
C HIS A 189 4.48 -8.08 10.98
N VAL A 190 5.26 -7.40 10.14
CA VAL A 190 6.40 -7.99 9.44
C VAL A 190 7.65 -8.12 10.32
N LEU A 191 7.71 -7.44 11.47
CA LEU A 191 8.84 -7.52 12.41
C LEU A 191 8.40 -8.23 13.69
N ARG A 192 9.06 -9.30 14.09
CA ARG A 192 8.75 -10.00 15.34
C ARG A 192 9.99 -10.67 15.92
N ASP A 193 10.19 -10.54 17.23
CA ASP A 193 11.31 -11.17 17.96
C ASP A 193 12.68 -10.95 17.30
N GLY A 194 12.89 -9.73 16.77
CA GLY A 194 14.13 -9.38 16.09
C GLY A 194 14.22 -9.84 14.63
N LEU A 195 13.26 -10.58 14.10
CA LEU A 195 13.20 -11.06 12.71
C LEU A 195 12.21 -10.25 11.86
N GLU A 196 12.70 -9.70 10.75
CA GLU A 196 11.88 -8.99 9.77
C GLU A 196 11.62 -9.84 8.53
N LEU A 197 10.35 -9.99 8.16
CA LEU A 197 9.94 -10.61 6.91
C LEU A 197 10.17 -9.66 5.74
N ILE A 198 11.02 -10.07 4.81
CA ILE A 198 11.36 -9.28 3.62
C ILE A 198 11.03 -10.08 2.37
N LEU A 199 10.31 -9.42 1.45
CA LEU A 199 10.06 -9.95 0.11
C LEU A 199 11.27 -9.74 -0.79
N ILE A 200 11.76 -10.83 -1.36
CA ILE A 200 12.87 -10.82 -2.33
C ILE A 200 12.29 -10.67 -3.73
N LYS A 201 12.90 -9.79 -4.52
CA LYS A 201 12.45 -9.51 -5.89
C LYS A 201 12.53 -10.80 -6.72
N GLY A 202 11.54 -11.04 -7.57
CA GLY A 202 11.61 -12.07 -8.59
C GLY A 202 11.31 -11.51 -9.97
N ARG A 203 11.07 -12.42 -10.93
CA ARG A 203 10.69 -12.07 -12.31
C ARG A 203 9.27 -11.51 -12.34
N GLU A 204 9.00 -10.64 -13.31
CA GLU A 204 7.64 -10.12 -13.57
C GLU A 204 6.88 -9.53 -12.37
N ALA A 205 7.62 -8.98 -11.40
CA ALA A 205 7.10 -8.49 -10.12
C ALA A 205 6.38 -9.56 -9.26
N PHE A 206 6.71 -10.84 -9.46
CA PHE A 206 6.39 -11.94 -8.54
C PHE A 206 7.57 -12.13 -7.59
N PRO A 207 7.45 -11.79 -6.29
CA PRO A 207 8.55 -11.97 -5.35
C PRO A 207 8.99 -13.44 -5.29
N ALA A 208 10.28 -13.69 -5.45
CA ALA A 208 10.83 -15.04 -5.57
C ALA A 208 10.91 -15.77 -4.22
N ALA A 209 11.02 -15.02 -3.12
CA ALA A 209 11.12 -15.58 -1.78
C ALA A 209 10.62 -14.62 -0.70
N ILE A 210 10.36 -15.19 0.48
CA ILE A 210 10.29 -14.46 1.75
C ILE A 210 11.46 -14.93 2.61
N ILE A 211 12.22 -13.96 3.13
CA ILE A 211 13.28 -14.21 4.11
C ILE A 211 12.88 -13.65 5.47
N ALA A 212 13.39 -14.25 6.54
CA ALA A 212 13.43 -13.66 7.88
C ALA A 212 14.83 -13.10 8.13
N ALA A 213 14.95 -11.78 8.23
CA ALA A 213 16.23 -11.09 8.40
C ALA A 213 16.40 -10.52 9.80
N ASN A 214 17.58 -10.70 10.38
CA ASN A 214 18.02 -10.09 11.63
C ASN A 214 18.45 -8.63 11.45
N ALA A 215 18.80 -7.97 12.56
CA ALA A 215 19.27 -6.59 12.54
C ALA A 215 20.70 -6.44 11.99
N ASP A 216 21.52 -7.50 12.10
CA ASP A 216 22.89 -7.57 11.59
C ASP A 216 22.97 -7.86 10.08
N GLY A 217 21.82 -8.14 9.44
CA GLY A 217 21.73 -8.48 8.02
C GLY A 217 21.82 -9.98 7.74
N SER A 218 22.08 -10.83 8.73
CA SER A 218 21.91 -12.28 8.59
C SER A 218 20.44 -12.61 8.32
N TYR A 219 20.17 -13.69 7.58
CA TYR A 219 18.81 -14.06 7.23
C TYR A 219 18.66 -15.56 6.99
N GLN A 220 17.42 -16.02 7.11
CA GLN A 220 16.98 -17.35 6.71
C GLN A 220 15.96 -17.24 5.58
N VAL A 221 16.09 -18.06 4.54
CA VAL A 221 15.05 -18.20 3.51
C VAL A 221 13.94 -19.06 4.08
N LEU A 222 12.75 -18.49 4.26
CA LEU A 222 11.59 -19.21 4.77
C LEU A 222 10.88 -19.98 3.64
N ILE A 223 10.59 -19.27 2.55
CA ILE A 223 9.88 -19.83 1.40
C ILE A 223 10.46 -19.24 0.12
N LYS A 224 10.65 -20.09 -0.89
CA LYS A 224 11.14 -19.70 -2.23
C LYS A 224 10.36 -20.39 -3.34
N ASN A 225 10.31 -19.77 -4.51
CA ASN A 225 9.81 -20.36 -5.74
C ASN A 225 10.97 -20.98 -6.55
N GLY A 226 10.66 -21.57 -7.71
CA GLY A 226 11.67 -22.20 -8.56
C GLY A 226 12.67 -21.23 -9.21
N ASP A 227 12.36 -19.94 -9.28
CA ASP A 227 13.24 -18.94 -9.89
C ASP A 227 14.35 -18.47 -8.94
N PHE A 228 14.18 -18.65 -7.63
CA PHE A 228 15.03 -18.03 -6.62
C PHE A 228 16.50 -18.41 -6.76
N ASP A 229 16.81 -19.70 -6.87
CA ASP A 229 18.20 -20.17 -6.93
C ASP A 229 18.91 -19.71 -8.21
N GLY A 230 18.18 -19.56 -9.32
CA GLY A 230 18.73 -19.01 -10.57
C GLY A 230 18.93 -17.49 -10.54
N LEU A 231 18.12 -16.76 -9.77
CA LEU A 231 18.25 -15.31 -9.60
C LEU A 231 19.29 -14.92 -8.54
N TYR A 232 19.49 -15.78 -7.55
CA TYR A 232 20.32 -15.55 -6.38
C TYR A 232 21.17 -16.78 -6.06
N PRO A 233 22.07 -17.20 -6.97
CA PRO A 233 22.88 -18.41 -6.78
C PRO A 233 23.77 -18.35 -5.53
N ASP A 234 24.29 -17.16 -5.21
CA ASP A 234 25.12 -16.91 -4.03
C ASP A 234 24.30 -16.37 -2.84
N GLY A 235 22.98 -16.51 -2.89
CA GLY A 235 22.04 -15.91 -1.93
C GLY A 235 21.69 -14.45 -2.20
N VAL A 236 20.84 -13.89 -1.33
CA VAL A 236 20.38 -12.51 -1.40
C VAL A 236 21.51 -11.55 -0.96
N PRO A 237 21.92 -10.59 -1.80
CA PRO A 237 22.97 -9.63 -1.43
C PRO A 237 22.58 -8.79 -0.20
N ALA A 238 23.48 -8.63 0.77
CA ALA A 238 23.24 -7.85 1.98
C ALA A 238 22.75 -6.41 1.70
N ARG A 239 23.30 -5.78 0.65
CA ARG A 239 22.85 -4.46 0.18
C ARG A 239 21.35 -4.41 -0.16
N MET A 240 20.80 -5.49 -0.71
CA MET A 240 19.39 -5.59 -1.07
C MET A 240 18.51 -5.70 0.19
N ILE A 241 18.96 -6.45 1.18
CA ILE A 241 18.30 -6.58 2.49
C ILE A 241 18.30 -5.22 3.20
N ALA A 242 19.46 -4.54 3.24
CA ALA A 242 19.62 -3.22 3.86
C ALA A 242 18.77 -2.12 3.18
N GLN A 243 18.53 -2.22 1.86
CA GLN A 243 17.65 -1.29 1.14
C GLN A 243 16.16 -1.58 1.36
N ARG A 244 15.80 -2.83 1.68
CA ARG A 244 14.40 -3.27 1.83
C ARG A 244 13.92 -3.33 3.27
N THR A 245 14.82 -3.35 4.25
CA THR A 245 14.45 -3.36 5.67
C THR A 245 13.60 -2.13 6.03
N ARG A 246 12.52 -2.38 6.76
CA ARG A 246 11.63 -1.39 7.37
C ARG A 246 11.70 -1.44 8.89
N ARG A 247 12.71 -2.11 9.47
CA ARG A 247 12.90 -2.24 10.91
C ARG A 247 12.87 -0.89 11.64
N LYS A 248 13.72 0.07 11.23
CA LYS A 248 13.77 1.41 11.86
C LYS A 248 12.39 2.10 11.90
N PRO A 249 11.66 2.26 10.76
CA PRO A 249 10.33 2.87 10.82
C PRO A 249 9.30 2.05 11.60
N ILE A 250 9.34 0.71 11.55
CA ILE A 250 8.42 -0.15 12.32
C ILE A 250 8.67 -0.01 13.83
N THR A 251 9.91 -0.14 14.28
CA THR A 251 10.29 0.02 15.70
C THR A 251 9.92 1.40 16.20
N ARG A 252 10.16 2.45 15.40
CA ARG A 252 9.74 3.82 15.73
C ARG A 252 8.22 3.95 15.89
N ILE A 253 7.43 3.35 15.00
CA ILE A 253 5.97 3.36 15.09
C ILE A 253 5.49 2.60 16.33
N ARG A 254 6.07 1.42 16.61
CA ARG A 254 5.74 0.62 17.81
C ARG A 254 6.06 1.36 19.09
N ALA A 255 7.25 1.94 19.19
CA ALA A 255 7.66 2.75 20.34
C ALA A 255 6.68 3.92 20.56
N ARG A 256 6.27 4.62 19.49
CA ARG A 256 5.27 5.70 19.57
C ARG A 256 3.90 5.19 20.04
N ARG A 257 3.42 4.06 19.53
CA ARG A 257 2.12 3.47 19.93
C ARG A 257 2.14 3.05 21.40
N ARG A 258 3.22 2.39 21.83
CA ARG A 258 3.42 1.97 23.22
C ARG A 258 3.45 3.17 24.16
N ALA A 259 4.29 4.17 23.89
CA ALA A 259 4.38 5.38 24.71
C ALA A 259 3.02 6.11 24.80
N LYS A 260 2.28 6.20 23.70
CA LYS A 260 0.92 6.78 23.73
C LYS A 260 -0.03 5.95 24.60
N ALA A 261 -0.03 4.62 24.46
CA ALA A 261 -0.90 3.75 25.24
C ALA A 261 -0.60 3.85 26.75
N GLU A 262 0.69 3.86 27.12
CA GLU A 262 1.14 4.05 28.51
C GLU A 262 0.71 5.41 29.08
N LEU A 263 0.87 6.49 28.31
CA LEU A 263 0.40 7.82 28.72
C LEU A 263 -1.12 7.89 28.85
N MET A 264 -1.86 7.29 27.92
CA MET A 264 -3.32 7.24 28.01
C MET A 264 -3.78 6.46 29.24
N ALA A 265 -3.16 5.30 29.54
CA ALA A 265 -3.46 4.53 30.73
C ALA A 265 -3.15 5.31 32.01
N LYS A 266 -1.98 5.96 32.08
CA LYS A 266 -1.58 6.84 33.20
C LYS A 266 -2.63 7.92 33.46
N TYR A 267 -3.08 8.64 32.43
CA TYR A 267 -4.03 9.74 32.61
C TYR A 267 -5.44 9.29 32.93
N ARG A 268 -5.88 8.14 32.40
CA ARG A 268 -7.15 7.52 32.82
C ARG A 268 -7.13 7.11 34.30
N ALA A 269 -6.01 6.54 34.77
CA ALA A 269 -5.83 6.22 36.19
C ALA A 269 -5.83 7.46 37.11
N GLN A 270 -5.57 8.65 36.56
CA GLN A 270 -5.68 9.94 37.25
C GLN A 270 -7.11 10.54 37.20
N GLY A 271 -8.10 9.80 36.72
CA GLY A 271 -9.49 10.25 36.64
C GLY A 271 -9.84 11.12 35.42
N LEU A 272 -8.94 11.27 34.45
CA LEU A 272 -9.26 11.99 33.22
C LEU A 272 -10.14 11.13 32.30
N ASN A 273 -11.18 11.74 31.71
CA ASN A 273 -11.97 11.11 30.66
C ASN A 273 -11.12 10.83 29.40
N GLU A 274 -11.62 10.00 28.49
CA GLU A 274 -10.85 9.56 27.31
C GLU A 274 -10.35 10.71 26.43
N GLY A 275 -11.16 11.75 26.22
CA GLY A 275 -10.79 12.92 25.42
C GLY A 275 -9.65 13.71 26.06
N ALA A 276 -9.77 14.02 27.34
CA ALA A 276 -8.76 14.74 28.11
C ALA A 276 -7.45 13.94 28.24
N ALA A 277 -7.54 12.64 28.50
CA ALA A 277 -6.39 11.74 28.55
C ALA A 277 -5.65 11.66 27.20
N SER A 278 -6.40 11.62 26.09
CA SER A 278 -5.83 11.59 24.74
C SER A 278 -5.10 12.90 24.39
N LEU A 279 -5.70 14.06 24.70
CA LEU A 279 -5.07 15.37 24.50
C LEU A 279 -3.78 15.51 25.33
N ARG A 280 -3.84 15.13 26.61
CA ARG A 280 -2.67 15.22 27.50
C ARG A 280 -1.57 14.23 27.09
N ALA A 281 -1.93 13.03 26.67
CA ALA A 281 -0.98 12.08 26.09
C ALA A 281 -0.32 12.66 24.82
N HIS A 282 -1.05 13.39 23.98
CA HIS A 282 -0.48 14.03 22.81
C HIS A 282 0.52 15.13 23.17
N ASP A 283 0.22 15.94 24.19
CA ASP A 283 1.14 16.98 24.68
C ASP A 283 2.44 16.37 25.21
N ASP A 284 2.35 15.31 26.01
CA ASP A 284 3.53 14.57 26.51
C ASP A 284 4.32 13.91 25.38
N MET A 285 3.64 13.37 24.36
CA MET A 285 4.30 12.79 23.17
C MET A 285 5.07 13.85 22.36
N GLU A 286 4.56 15.08 22.27
CA GLU A 286 5.29 16.20 21.67
C GLU A 286 6.50 16.61 22.53
N ALA A 287 6.31 16.71 23.85
CA ALA A 287 7.37 17.08 24.78
C ALA A 287 8.54 16.08 24.74
N ARG A 288 8.24 14.78 24.55
CA ARG A 288 9.23 13.71 24.38
C ARG A 288 9.87 13.65 22.98
N GLY A 289 9.50 14.54 22.06
CA GLY A 289 9.97 14.51 20.66
C GLY A 289 9.48 13.30 19.86
N LEU A 290 8.49 12.56 20.38
CA LEU A 290 7.92 11.41 19.69
C LEU A 290 6.95 11.86 18.59
N TYR A 291 6.26 12.98 18.81
CA TYR A 291 5.44 13.67 17.81
C TYR A 291 6.08 14.99 17.37
N PRO A 292 5.85 15.43 16.12
CA PRO A 292 6.24 16.78 15.70
C PRO A 292 5.63 17.82 16.62
N LYS A 293 6.39 18.87 16.95
CA LYS A 293 5.88 19.96 17.79
C LYS A 293 4.71 20.64 17.06
N SER A 294 3.59 20.79 17.75
CA SER A 294 2.49 21.59 17.22
C SER A 294 2.95 23.05 17.06
N PRO A 295 2.42 23.78 16.05
CA PRO A 295 2.73 25.18 15.91
C PRO A 295 2.43 25.95 17.21
N ARG A 296 3.27 26.93 17.50
CA ARG A 296 3.16 27.77 18.69
C ARG A 296 2.78 29.19 18.29
N LEU A 297 1.92 29.81 19.09
CA LEU A 297 1.49 31.18 18.94
C LEU A 297 2.14 32.01 20.04
N VAL A 298 2.75 33.12 19.67
CA VAL A 298 3.26 34.12 20.61
C VAL A 298 2.52 35.41 20.32
N ALA A 299 1.92 36.00 21.34
CA ALA A 299 1.33 37.33 21.25
C ALA A 299 2.29 38.34 21.86
N THR A 300 2.46 39.48 21.20
CA THR A 300 3.19 40.65 21.71
C THR A 300 2.24 41.83 21.70
N LEU A 301 2.08 42.51 22.83
CA LEU A 301 1.32 43.76 22.87
C LEU A 301 2.11 44.83 22.12
N VAL A 302 1.44 45.57 21.22
CA VAL A 302 2.08 46.61 20.41
C VAL A 302 1.21 47.86 20.38
N ASP A 303 1.85 49.03 20.34
CA ASP A 303 1.13 50.31 20.23
C ASP A 303 0.66 50.57 18.79
N HIS A 304 1.42 50.09 17.81
CA HIS A 304 1.12 50.23 16.38
C HIS A 304 1.36 48.91 15.64
N VAL A 305 0.58 48.69 14.58
CA VAL A 305 0.71 47.51 13.73
C VAL A 305 1.82 47.76 12.70
N PRO A 306 2.83 46.88 12.57
CA PRO A 306 3.85 47.02 11.53
C PRO A 306 3.23 47.03 10.13
N VAL A 307 3.84 47.78 9.21
CA VAL A 307 3.39 47.87 7.81
C VAL A 307 3.32 46.48 7.16
N GLY A 308 2.23 46.22 6.43
CA GLY A 308 2.02 44.95 5.73
C GLY A 308 1.45 43.82 6.59
N ILE A 309 1.22 44.02 7.89
CA ILE A 309 0.58 43.02 8.75
C ILE A 309 -0.95 43.15 8.68
N ARG A 310 -1.63 42.06 8.29
CA ARG A 310 -3.10 42.00 8.32
C ARG A 310 -3.63 42.08 9.75
N VAL A 311 -4.58 42.98 9.98
CA VAL A 311 -5.29 43.14 11.25
C VAL A 311 -6.63 42.40 11.18
N PHE A 312 -6.95 41.68 12.25
CA PHE A 312 -8.25 41.07 12.47
C PHE A 312 -8.90 41.69 13.70
N ASP A 313 -10.03 42.38 13.51
CA ASP A 313 -10.82 42.93 14.61
C ASP A 313 -11.69 41.80 15.19
N ILE A 314 -11.36 41.34 16.40
CA ILE A 314 -12.07 40.25 17.08
C ILE A 314 -12.75 40.81 18.34
N PRO A 315 -14.08 40.91 18.39
CA PRO A 315 -14.80 41.38 19.57
C PRO A 315 -14.50 40.51 20.81
N ALA A 316 -14.40 41.14 21.99
CA ALA A 316 -14.09 40.45 23.24
C ALA A 316 -15.04 39.26 23.53
N GLN A 317 -16.32 39.42 23.20
CA GLN A 317 -17.34 38.38 23.35
C GLN A 317 -17.01 37.08 22.59
N ARG A 318 -16.30 37.17 21.44
CA ARG A 318 -15.90 35.99 20.66
C ARG A 318 -14.89 35.11 21.39
N PHE A 319 -14.04 35.72 22.22
CA PHE A 319 -13.13 34.96 23.10
C PHE A 319 -13.88 34.29 24.24
N GLN A 320 -14.90 34.96 24.81
CA GLN A 320 -15.71 34.44 25.91
C GLN A 320 -16.50 33.18 25.51
N VAL A 321 -17.06 33.15 24.28
CA VAL A 321 -17.75 31.97 23.74
C VAL A 321 -16.79 30.89 23.20
N GLY A 322 -15.48 31.07 23.36
CA GLY A 322 -14.48 30.04 23.05
C GLY A 322 -14.12 29.88 21.56
N LEU A 323 -14.43 30.84 20.69
CA LEU A 323 -14.13 30.72 19.25
C LEU A 323 -12.64 30.85 18.92
N TYR A 324 -11.85 31.52 19.78
CA TYR A 324 -10.44 31.84 19.55
C TYR A 324 -9.59 31.58 20.80
N GLN A 325 -9.75 30.40 21.42
CA GLN A 325 -9.15 30.08 22.73
C GLN A 325 -7.61 30.06 22.75
N ASP A 326 -6.94 29.72 21.66
CA ASP A 326 -5.47 29.77 21.56
C ASP A 326 -4.94 31.20 21.46
N ILE A 327 -5.61 32.06 20.68
CA ILE A 327 -5.34 33.51 20.62
C ILE A 327 -5.59 34.14 22.00
N ALA A 328 -6.72 33.86 22.65
CA ALA A 328 -7.02 34.35 23.99
C ALA A 328 -5.92 33.98 25.00
N ARG A 329 -5.49 32.71 25.00
CA ARG A 329 -4.42 32.22 25.87
C ARG A 329 -3.08 32.90 25.59
N ALA A 330 -2.74 33.13 24.32
CA ALA A 330 -1.51 33.83 23.94
C ALA A 330 -1.54 35.29 24.41
N MET A 331 -2.65 36.00 24.22
CA MET A 331 -2.82 37.39 24.66
C MET A 331 -2.85 37.53 26.19
N ALA A 332 -3.37 36.52 26.91
CA ALA A 332 -3.38 36.51 28.38
C ALA A 332 -1.97 36.41 28.99
N LYS A 333 -0.99 35.90 28.24
CA LYS A 333 0.42 35.82 28.64
C LYS A 333 1.34 36.26 27.50
N PRO A 334 1.43 37.57 27.22
CA PRO A 334 2.27 38.07 26.12
C PRO A 334 3.72 37.60 26.26
N GLY A 335 4.35 37.26 25.13
CA GLY A 335 5.69 36.66 25.08
C GLY A 335 5.75 35.15 25.32
N ALA A 336 4.73 34.53 25.90
CA ALA A 336 4.70 33.08 26.11
C ALA A 336 4.28 32.32 24.84
N GLN A 337 4.90 31.15 24.64
CA GLN A 337 4.50 30.24 23.57
C GLN A 337 3.27 29.43 23.95
N VAL A 338 2.17 29.63 23.24
CA VAL A 338 0.93 28.89 23.42
C VAL A 338 0.73 27.90 22.28
N LYS A 339 0.30 26.67 22.59
CA LYS A 339 -0.02 25.68 21.57
C LYS A 339 -1.18 26.19 20.71
N THR A 340 -1.00 26.29 19.40
CA THR A 340 -2.12 26.61 18.51
C THR A 340 -3.12 25.47 18.57
N SER A 341 -4.41 25.81 18.62
CA SER A 341 -5.44 24.81 18.46
C SER A 341 -5.31 24.21 17.04
N THR A 342 -5.36 22.88 16.95
CA THR A 342 -5.50 22.18 15.66
C THR A 342 -6.91 22.32 15.10
N GLY A 343 -7.82 22.91 15.89
CA GLY A 343 -9.17 23.24 15.50
C GLY A 343 -9.20 24.28 14.39
N THR A 344 -10.14 24.08 13.47
CA THR A 344 -10.52 25.07 12.49
C THR A 344 -11.16 26.26 13.21
N TYR A 345 -10.69 27.48 13.00
CA TYR A 345 -11.52 28.66 13.31
C TYR A 345 -12.82 28.50 12.50
N LEU A 346 -13.92 28.22 13.21
CA LEU A 346 -15.21 27.91 12.61
C LEU A 346 -15.89 29.20 12.15
N LYS A 347 -16.69 29.10 11.09
CA LYS A 347 -17.62 30.18 10.73
C LYS A 347 -18.71 30.20 11.79
N TYR A 348 -18.84 31.32 12.48
CA TYR A 348 -19.98 31.61 13.33
C TYR A 348 -20.96 32.51 12.56
N ALA A 349 -22.26 32.42 12.83
CA ALA A 349 -23.26 33.23 12.11
C ALA A 349 -22.90 34.73 12.18
N GLY A 350 -22.72 35.36 11.01
CA GLY A 350 -22.34 36.77 10.89
C GLY A 350 -20.85 37.09 11.14
N ASP A 351 -19.97 36.09 11.29
CA ASP A 351 -18.53 36.28 11.53
C ASP A 351 -17.69 35.56 10.45
N ASN A 352 -17.04 36.35 9.59
CA ASN A 352 -16.12 35.87 8.56
C ASN A 352 -14.65 35.87 9.03
N THR A 353 -14.35 36.39 10.21
CA THR A 353 -12.98 36.54 10.72
C THR A 353 -12.29 35.17 10.87
N GLY A 354 -13.01 34.15 11.34
CA GLY A 354 -12.47 32.79 11.44
C GLY A 354 -12.02 32.21 10.09
N PRO A 355 -12.92 32.15 9.07
CA PRO A 355 -12.56 31.77 7.70
C PRO A 355 -11.43 32.61 7.09
N GLU A 356 -11.44 33.93 7.25
CA GLU A 356 -10.41 34.83 6.72
C GLU A 356 -9.06 34.58 7.38
N LEU A 357 -9.01 34.48 8.70
CA LEU A 357 -7.79 34.17 9.44
C LEU A 357 -7.23 32.80 9.04
N LYS A 358 -8.11 31.82 8.83
CA LYS A 358 -7.73 30.50 8.32
C LYS A 358 -7.14 30.57 6.92
N ALA A 359 -7.76 31.32 6.00
CA ALA A 359 -7.24 31.53 4.66
C ALA A 359 -5.88 32.24 4.68
N TRP A 360 -5.73 33.27 5.50
CA TRP A 360 -4.48 34.00 5.71
C TRP A 360 -3.34 33.07 6.17
N ARG A 361 -3.59 32.22 7.16
CA ARG A 361 -2.61 31.23 7.64
C ARG A 361 -2.27 30.16 6.59
N ARG A 362 -3.26 29.73 5.79
CA ARG A 362 -3.06 28.75 4.70
C ARG A 362 -2.23 29.30 3.56
N ALA A 363 -2.29 30.61 3.31
CA ALA A 363 -1.46 31.30 2.32
C ALA A 363 0.03 31.39 2.73
N GLY A 364 0.42 30.79 3.87
CA GLY A 364 1.81 30.72 4.30
C GLY A 364 2.19 31.78 5.34
N ASN A 365 1.38 32.82 5.53
CA ASN A 365 1.66 33.89 6.49
C ASN A 365 1.80 33.36 7.93
N ASP A 366 2.85 33.81 8.62
CA ASP A 366 3.18 33.44 9.99
C ASP A 366 2.90 34.58 10.99
N ARG A 367 2.56 35.78 10.52
CA ARG A 367 2.25 36.94 11.36
C ARG A 367 0.89 37.54 11.01
N PHE A 368 0.20 38.04 12.02
CA PHE A 368 -1.04 38.81 11.90
C PHE A 368 -1.27 39.60 13.19
N ALA A 369 -2.05 40.67 13.14
CA ALA A 369 -2.45 41.42 14.33
C ALA A 369 -3.90 41.13 14.70
N VAL A 370 -4.20 41.13 15.99
CA VAL A 370 -5.56 41.03 16.52
C VAL A 370 -5.84 42.29 17.33
N ARG A 371 -6.91 42.99 16.97
CA ARG A 371 -7.41 44.14 17.74
C ARG A 371 -8.62 43.70 18.55
N THR A 372 -8.59 43.96 19.86
CA THR A 372 -9.69 43.64 20.76
C THR A 372 -9.65 44.50 22.03
N GLY A 373 -10.80 44.99 22.49
CA GLY A 373 -10.90 45.77 23.73
C GLY A 373 -9.95 46.98 23.80
N GLY A 374 -9.78 47.70 22.69
CA GLY A 374 -8.86 48.84 22.60
C GLY A 374 -7.37 48.50 22.57
N LYS A 375 -6.99 47.22 22.62
CA LYS A 375 -5.59 46.75 22.57
C LYS A 375 -5.29 46.08 21.24
N ILE A 376 -4.02 46.13 20.83
CA ILE A 376 -3.53 45.49 19.61
C ILE A 376 -2.43 44.50 20.00
N TYR A 377 -2.61 43.25 19.58
CA TYR A 377 -1.61 42.21 19.77
C TYR A 377 -1.07 41.78 18.42
N LEU A 378 0.25 41.78 18.26
CA LEU A 378 0.93 41.14 17.14
C LEU A 378 1.13 39.66 17.48
N LEU A 379 0.57 38.78 16.64
CA LEU A 379 0.68 37.34 16.80
C LEU A 379 1.67 36.77 15.79
N ARG A 380 2.57 35.91 16.28
CA ARG A 380 3.51 35.14 15.47
C ARG A 380 3.30 33.64 15.64
N VAL A 381 3.23 32.93 14.52
CA VAL A 381 3.07 31.47 14.43
C VAL A 381 4.43 30.84 14.19
N HIS A 382 5.01 30.23 15.21
CA HIS A 382 6.20 29.41 15.10
C HIS A 382 5.80 28.02 14.61
N ARG A 383 6.18 27.66 13.38
CA ARG A 383 6.01 26.31 12.85
C ARG A 383 7.22 25.47 13.26
N SER A 384 7.01 24.21 13.61
CA SER A 384 8.11 23.25 13.74
C SER A 384 8.76 23.13 12.36
N ASP A 385 10.08 23.31 12.30
CA ASP A 385 10.87 22.85 11.15
C ASP A 385 10.56 21.35 10.96
N ARG A 386 10.26 20.97 9.72
CA ARG A 386 9.75 19.63 9.38
C ARG A 386 10.88 18.64 9.12
#